data_AF-A0AAW6JJX7-F1
#
_entry.id   AF-A0AAW6JJX7-F1
#
_cell.length_a   1.000
_cell.length_b   1.000
_cell.length_c   1.000
_cell.angle_alpha   90.00
_cell.angle_beta   90.00
_cell.angle_gamma   90.00
#
_symmetry.space_group_name_H-M   'P 1'
#
loop_
_entity.id
_entity.type
_entity.pdbx_description
1 polymer ?
#
loop_
_entity_poly.entity_id
_entity_poly.type
_entity_poly.pdbx_seq_one_letter_code
_entity_poly.pdbx_strand_id
1 'polypeptide(L)'
;MHALSIPTWIIHISSVIEWIAAIWLIWRYGELTENRSWWGLSFAMLPALISAMCACTWHYFDNSESLEWLVTLQATMTLVGNFTLWAAAYIIWRSTKSVSPIETQSIKSEQ
;
A
#
# COMPACT_ATOMS: atom_id res chain seq x y z
N MET A 1 -17.61 0.21 -26.55
CA MET A 1 -18.01 -0.46 -25.28
C MET A 1 -18.42 0.63 -24.30
N HIS A 2 -19.23 0.33 -23.27
CA HIS A 2 -19.89 1.35 -22.45
C HIS A 2 -18.89 2.20 -21.64
N ALA A 3 -18.98 3.52 -21.78
CA ALA A 3 -18.27 4.47 -20.92
C ALA A 3 -18.80 4.37 -19.48
N LEU A 4 -17.91 4.53 -18.51
CA LEU A 4 -18.28 4.58 -17.09
C LEU A 4 -19.18 5.78 -16.81
N SER A 5 -20.18 5.56 -15.95
CA SER A 5 -21.06 6.64 -15.49
C SER A 5 -20.28 7.67 -14.67
N ILE A 6 -20.76 8.92 -14.63
CA ILE A 6 -20.16 10.00 -13.82
C ILE A 6 -19.99 9.57 -12.34
N PRO A 7 -21.00 8.98 -11.67
CA PRO A 7 -20.82 8.48 -10.30
C PRO A 7 -19.69 7.46 -10.16
N THR A 8 -19.53 6.56 -11.14
CA THR A 8 -18.48 5.55 -11.09
C THR A 8 -17.10 6.16 -11.26
N TRP A 9 -16.95 7.18 -12.12
CA TRP A 9 -15.72 7.95 -12.24
C TRP A 9 -15.34 8.65 -10.94
N ILE A 10 -16.30 9.25 -10.25
CA ILE A 10 -16.06 9.92 -8.97
C ILE A 10 -15.40 8.94 -7.98
N ILE A 11 -15.94 7.73 -7.86
CA ILE A 11 -15.41 6.70 -6.95
C ILE A 11 -13.98 6.30 -7.33
N HIS A 12 -13.69 6.10 -8.62
CA HIS A 12 -12.34 5.72 -9.07
C HIS A 12 -11.31 6.80 -8.72
N ILE A 13 -11.62 8.05 -9.05
CA ILE A 13 -10.70 9.17 -8.81
C ILE A 13 -10.56 9.45 -7.31
N SER A 14 -11.66 9.42 -6.54
CA SER A 14 -11.58 9.61 -5.09
C SER A 14 -10.73 8.53 -4.43
N SER A 15 -10.92 7.25 -4.77
CA SER A 15 -10.14 6.16 -4.20
C SER A 15 -8.66 6.22 -4.56
N VAL A 16 -8.30 6.65 -5.79
CA VAL A 16 -6.89 6.88 -6.16
C VAL A 16 -6.28 7.99 -5.32
N ILE A 17 -6.98 9.11 -5.15
CA ILE A 17 -6.50 10.24 -4.34
C ILE A 17 -6.35 9.83 -2.86
N GLU A 18 -7.35 9.14 -2.30
CA GLU A 18 -7.32 8.62 -0.94
C GLU A 18 -6.13 7.67 -0.73
N TRP A 19 -5.85 6.80 -1.70
CA TRP A 19 -4.71 5.89 -1.62
C TRP A 19 -3.37 6.61 -1.66
N ILE A 20 -3.22 7.63 -2.52
CA ILE A 20 -2.02 8.50 -2.56
C ILE A 20 -1.84 9.21 -1.22
N ALA A 21 -2.92 9.77 -0.65
CA ALA A 21 -2.89 10.42 0.65
C ALA A 21 -2.48 9.44 1.76
N ALA A 22 -3.00 8.21 1.74
CA ALA A 22 -2.63 7.16 2.69
C ALA A 22 -1.14 6.80 2.61
N ILE A 23 -0.60 6.60 1.39
CA ILE A 23 0.83 6.34 1.17
C ILE A 23 1.67 7.48 1.75
N TRP A 24 1.29 8.73 1.47
CA TRP A 24 1.99 9.91 1.97
C TRP A 24 1.95 10.00 3.50
N LEU A 25 0.79 9.77 4.12
CA LEU A 25 0.65 9.78 5.57
C LEU A 25 1.49 8.69 6.24
N ILE A 26 1.50 7.47 5.70
CA ILE A 26 2.31 6.35 6.21
C ILE A 26 3.80 6.66 6.08
N TRP A 27 4.21 7.25 4.96
CA TRP A 27 5.59 7.70 4.78
C TRP A 27 5.98 8.72 5.86
N ARG A 28 5.18 9.78 6.04
CA ARG A 28 5.42 10.82 7.04
C ARG A 28 5.44 10.25 8.46
N TYR A 29 4.57 9.30 8.74
CA TYR A 29 4.58 8.59 10.02
C TYR A 29 5.86 7.79 10.24
N GLY A 30 6.38 7.12 9.20
CA GLY A 30 7.67 6.43 9.25
C GLY A 30 8.85 7.38 9.50
N GLU A 31 8.82 8.58 8.91
CA GLU A 31 9.83 9.62 9.18
C GLU A 31 9.77 10.13 10.62
N LEU A 32 8.56 10.44 11.12
CA LEU A 32 8.37 10.99 12.46
C LEU A 32 8.69 9.99 13.58
N THR A 33 8.49 8.69 13.33
CA THR A 33 8.75 7.63 14.31
C THR A 33 10.13 6.98 14.16
N GLU A 34 10.91 7.41 13.15
CA GLU A 34 12.17 6.80 12.73
C GLU A 34 12.07 5.28 12.47
N ASN A 35 10.86 4.76 12.26
CA ASN A 35 10.61 3.35 12.08
C ASN A 35 10.58 2.99 10.59
N ARG A 36 11.68 2.38 10.15
CA ARG A 36 11.90 1.93 8.77
C ARG A 36 10.84 0.94 8.26
N SER A 37 10.11 0.26 9.15
CA SER A 37 9.05 -0.69 8.75
C SER A 37 7.85 0.04 8.13
N TRP A 38 7.48 1.21 8.68
CA TRP A 38 6.41 2.04 8.13
C TRP A 38 6.83 2.70 6.82
N TRP A 39 8.10 3.05 6.70
CA TRP A 39 8.67 3.48 5.43
C TRP A 39 8.63 2.36 4.38
N GLY A 40 8.94 1.12 4.76
CA GLY A 40 8.79 -0.04 3.88
C GLY A 40 7.34 -0.28 3.45
N LEU A 41 6.37 -0.05 4.35
CA LEU A 41 4.94 -0.19 4.05
C LEU A 41 4.48 0.79 2.96
N SER A 42 4.91 2.06 3.01
CA SER A 42 4.49 3.04 2.01
C SER A 42 4.97 2.67 0.60
N PHE A 43 6.19 2.14 0.45
CA PHE A 43 6.66 1.59 -0.83
C PHE A 43 5.89 0.34 -1.25
N ALA A 44 5.58 -0.54 -0.30
CA ALA A 44 4.84 -1.77 -0.57
C ALA A 44 3.41 -1.52 -1.11
N MET A 45 2.85 -0.33 -0.89
CA MET A 45 1.54 0.10 -1.40
C MET A 45 1.58 0.60 -2.86
N LEU A 46 2.76 0.93 -3.42
CA LEU A 46 2.88 1.51 -4.77
C LEU A 46 2.39 0.60 -5.90
N PRO A 47 2.63 -0.73 -5.90
CA PRO A 47 2.11 -1.58 -6.96
C PRO A 47 0.57 -1.53 -7.06
N ALA A 48 -0.14 -1.46 -5.93
CA ALA A 48 -1.59 -1.31 -5.92
C ALA A 48 -2.05 0.03 -6.53
N LEU A 49 -1.29 1.11 -6.32
CA LEU A 49 -1.54 2.40 -6.97
C LEU A 49 -1.36 2.31 -8.49
N ILE A 50 -0.28 1.67 -8.96
CA ILE A 50 -0.03 1.48 -10.39
C ILE A 50 -1.17 0.67 -11.02
N SER A 51 -1.63 -0.38 -10.34
CA SER A 51 -2.80 -1.16 -10.75
C SER A 51 -4.04 -0.28 -10.96
N ALA A 52 -4.40 0.54 -9.97
CA ALA A 52 -5.55 1.45 -10.05
C ALA A 52 -5.40 2.47 -11.20
N MET A 53 -4.21 3.01 -11.41
CA MET A 53 -3.91 3.95 -12.50
C MET A 53 -4.06 3.30 -13.88
N CYS A 54 -3.66 2.02 -14.03
CA CYS A 54 -3.82 1.26 -15.28
C CYS A 54 -5.31 1.10 -15.61
N ALA A 55 -6.13 0.71 -14.64
CA ALA A 55 -7.58 0.57 -14.81
C ALA A 55 -8.23 1.91 -15.20
N CYS A 56 -7.90 3.00 -14.48
CA CYS A 56 -8.42 4.35 -14.79
C CYS A 56 -8.02 4.81 -16.19
N THR A 57 -6.79 4.52 -16.61
CA THR A 57 -6.28 4.89 -17.94
C THR A 57 -7.00 4.12 -19.03
N TRP A 58 -7.17 2.81 -18.89
CA TRP A 58 -7.89 2.00 -19.88
C TRP A 58 -9.34 2.45 -20.04
N HIS A 59 -10.00 2.77 -18.93
CA HIS A 59 -11.34 3.32 -18.90
C HIS A 59 -11.45 4.74 -19.46
N TYR A 60 -10.44 5.59 -19.27
CA TYR A 60 -10.39 6.92 -19.87
C TYR A 60 -10.40 6.87 -21.40
N PHE A 61 -9.78 5.83 -21.98
CA PHE A 61 -9.77 5.57 -23.42
C PHE A 61 -10.89 4.62 -23.87
N ASP A 62 -12.05 4.65 -23.21
CA ASP A 62 -13.26 3.90 -23.55
C ASP A 62 -13.05 2.39 -23.76
N ASN A 63 -12.10 1.80 -23.01
CA ASN A 63 -11.75 0.39 -23.10
C ASN A 63 -11.21 -0.01 -24.49
N SER A 64 -10.41 0.86 -25.12
CA SER A 64 -9.77 0.58 -26.40
C SER A 64 -8.98 -0.74 -26.36
N GLU A 65 -9.20 -1.59 -27.37
CA GLU A 65 -8.50 -2.87 -27.55
C GLU A 65 -6.99 -2.67 -27.68
N SER A 66 -6.54 -1.56 -28.27
CA SER A 66 -5.11 -1.22 -28.38
C SER A 66 -4.40 -1.05 -27.03
N LEU A 67 -5.17 -0.85 -25.95
CA LEU A 67 -4.69 -0.66 -24.59
C LEU A 67 -5.03 -1.83 -23.66
N GLU A 68 -5.51 -2.96 -24.19
CA GLU A 68 -5.88 -4.14 -23.39
C GLU A 68 -4.72 -4.67 -22.53
N TRP A 69 -3.47 -4.48 -22.96
CA TRP A 69 -2.27 -4.81 -22.18
C TRP A 69 -2.24 -4.13 -20.80
N LEU A 70 -2.90 -2.98 -20.63
CA LEU A 70 -3.07 -2.32 -19.33
C LEU A 70 -3.85 -3.18 -18.35
N VAL A 71 -4.79 -4.01 -18.82
CA VAL A 71 -5.54 -4.95 -17.98
C VAL A 71 -4.63 -6.05 -17.44
N THR A 72 -3.74 -6.58 -18.29
CA THR A 72 -2.72 -7.56 -17.85
C THR A 72 -1.75 -6.93 -16.86
N LEU A 73 -1.29 -5.70 -17.12
CA LEU A 73 -0.43 -4.96 -16.20
C LEU A 73 -1.14 -4.68 -14.87
N GLN A 74 -2.40 -4.24 -14.90
CA GLN A 74 -3.25 -4.03 -13.74
C GLN A 74 -3.36 -5.31 -12.90
N ALA A 75 -3.69 -6.45 -13.50
CA ALA A 75 -3.77 -7.73 -12.80
C ALA A 75 -2.42 -8.13 -12.18
N THR A 76 -1.32 -7.95 -12.93
CA THR A 76 0.02 -8.25 -12.45
C THR A 76 0.41 -7.39 -11.24
N MET A 77 0.18 -6.07 -11.34
CA MET A 77 0.46 -5.13 -10.26
C MET A 77 -0.45 -5.36 -9.04
N THR A 78 -1.67 -5.84 -9.24
CA THR A 78 -2.55 -6.28 -8.15
C THR A 78 -1.96 -7.48 -7.42
N LEU A 79 -1.50 -8.49 -8.14
CA LEU A 79 -0.87 -9.67 -7.56
C LEU A 79 0.39 -9.27 -6.77
N VAL A 80 1.29 -8.51 -7.40
CA VAL A 80 2.53 -8.01 -6.77
C VAL A 80 2.20 -7.16 -5.55
N GLY A 81 1.23 -6.25 -5.64
CA GLY A 81 0.80 -5.39 -4.54
C GLY A 81 0.30 -6.15 -3.32
N ASN A 82 -0.47 -7.21 -3.53
CA ASN A 82 -0.91 -8.06 -2.42
C ASN A 82 0.27 -8.75 -1.73
N PHE A 83 1.23 -9.26 -2.49
CA PHE A 83 2.44 -9.87 -1.92
C PHE A 83 3.32 -8.87 -1.18
N THR A 84 3.54 -7.66 -1.72
CA THR A 84 4.34 -6.63 -1.07
C THR A 84 3.69 -6.14 0.21
N LEU A 85 2.38 -5.92 0.20
CA LEU A 85 1.62 -5.54 1.41
C LEU A 85 1.65 -6.63 2.47
N TRP A 86 1.44 -7.89 2.08
CA TRP A 86 1.55 -9.03 2.99
C TRP A 86 2.94 -9.12 3.63
N ALA A 87 4.00 -8.99 2.82
CA ALA A 87 5.38 -9.01 3.31
C ALA A 87 5.66 -7.84 4.28
N ALA A 88 5.20 -6.64 3.95
CA ALA A 88 5.35 -5.46 4.81
C ALA A 88 4.60 -5.64 6.14
N ALA A 89 3.36 -6.16 6.11
CA ALA A 89 2.58 -6.45 7.31
C ALA A 89 3.27 -7.49 8.20
N TYR A 90 3.83 -8.55 7.60
CA TYR A 90 4.62 -9.54 8.31
C TYR A 90 5.89 -8.94 8.96
N ILE A 91 6.57 -8.02 8.26
CA ILE A 91 7.74 -7.31 8.78
C ILE A 91 7.39 -6.38 9.95
N ILE A 92 6.25 -5.71 9.90
CA ILE A 92 5.78 -4.90 11.02
C ILE A 92 5.46 -5.82 12.22
N TRP A 93 4.74 -6.92 12.00
CA TRP A 93 4.37 -7.86 13.07
C TRP A 93 5.56 -8.52 13.76
N ARG A 94 6.58 -8.95 13.00
CA ARG A 94 7.79 -9.52 13.62
C ARG A 94 8.56 -8.49 14.47
N SER A 95 8.52 -7.21 14.07
CA SER A 95 9.23 -6.13 14.76
C SER A 95 8.58 -5.77 16.10
N THR A 96 7.27 -6.00 16.27
CA THR A 96 6.60 -5.80 17.57
C THR A 96 6.92 -6.91 18.57
N LYS A 97 7.24 -8.12 18.11
CA LYS A 97 7.61 -9.26 18.98
C LYS A 97 9.06 -9.22 19.48
N SER A 98 9.96 -8.54 18.78
CA SER A 98 11.38 -8.44 19.16
C SER A 98 11.65 -7.50 20.34
N VAL A 99 10.66 -6.74 20.81
CA VAL A 99 10.76 -5.93 22.04
C VAL A 99 10.38 -6.81 23.23
N SER A 100 11.35 -7.56 23.75
CA SER A 100 11.21 -8.29 25.03
C SER A 100 11.57 -7.35 26.20
N PRO A 101 10.80 -7.33 27.31
CA PRO A 101 11.06 -6.48 28.46
C PRO A 101 12.27 -6.99 29.25
N ILE A 102 13.47 -6.54 28.89
CA ILE A 102 14.70 -6.75 29.67
C ILE A 102 14.89 -5.54 30.59
N GLU A 103 14.05 -5.38 31.61
CA GLU A 103 14.36 -4.51 32.76
C GLU A 103 13.45 -4.79 33.97
N THR A 104 13.54 -5.99 34.57
CA THR A 104 12.92 -6.23 35.89
C THR A 104 13.72 -7.15 36.81
N GLN A 105 14.88 -7.67 36.39
CA GLN A 105 15.60 -8.70 37.16
C GLN A 105 16.78 -8.18 38.01
N SER A 106 17.12 -6.87 38.00
CA SER A 106 18.35 -6.40 38.69
C SER A 106 18.17 -5.82 40.11
N ILE A 107 16.95 -5.69 40.66
CA ILE A 107 16.76 -4.96 41.94
C ILE A 107 16.54 -5.89 43.16
N LYS A 108 16.52 -7.22 43.00
CA LYS A 108 16.17 -8.15 44.10
C LYS A 108 17.32 -8.92 44.76
N SER A 109 18.60 -8.65 44.46
CA SER A 109 19.72 -9.43 45.01
C SER A 109 20.65 -8.73 45.99
N GLU A 110 20.27 -7.59 46.57
CA GLU A 110 20.97 -7.00 47.72
C GLU A 110 20.01 -6.93 48.92
N GLN A 111 19.73 -8.09 49.50
CA GLN A 111 19.29 -8.25 50.89
C GLN A 111 20.20 -9.25 51.59
#